data_AF-A0A800A1A7-F1
#
_entry.id   AF-A0A800A1A7-F1
#
_cell.length_a   1.000
_cell.length_b   1.000
_cell.length_c   1.000
_cell.angle_alpha   90.00
_cell.angle_beta   90.00
_cell.angle_gamma   90.00
#
_symmetry.space_group_name_H-M   'P 1'
#
loop_
_entity.id
_entity.type
_entity.pdbx_description
1 polymer ?
#
loop_
_entity_poly.entity_id
_entity_poly.type
_entity_poly.pdbx_seq_one_letter_code
_entity_poly.pdbx_strand_id
1 'polypeptide(L)'
;MAVNRESGRLFPGTGSKIDTRIQAKGQLRKAQYRRHRFPRSYTVTDIALLARTDELHDYLSGPATKKIMERELEIYGHLEFRNISRISIAHLYNLRRSLLYRNITKRYTRTKPAVVKIGERARPDPGGSAGYIRVTLFTRET
;
A
#
# COMPACT_ATOMS: atom_id res chain seq x y z
N MET A 1 35.16 -51.02 -12.55
CA MET A 1 33.70 -51.04 -12.26
C MET A 1 33.48 -50.23 -11.01
N ALA A 2 32.59 -49.24 -10.89
CA ALA A 2 31.58 -48.72 -11.79
C ALA A 2 31.40 -47.21 -11.51
N VAL A 3 30.91 -46.52 -12.53
CA VAL A 3 30.54 -45.10 -12.59
C VAL A 3 29.44 -44.77 -11.60
N ASN A 4 29.46 -43.58 -10.99
CA ASN A 4 28.23 -42.78 -10.84
C ASN A 4 28.52 -41.28 -10.74
N ARG A 5 27.86 -40.54 -11.64
CA ARG A 5 27.72 -39.08 -11.71
C ARG A 5 26.58 -38.67 -10.79
N GLU A 6 26.66 -37.48 -10.19
CA GLU A 6 25.54 -36.56 -9.92
C GLU A 6 26.12 -35.29 -9.24
N SER A 7 26.43 -34.23 -9.99
CA SER A 7 25.57 -33.05 -10.21
C SER A 7 24.89 -32.49 -8.95
N GLY A 8 25.46 -31.42 -8.41
CA GLY A 8 24.81 -30.58 -7.40
C GLY A 8 25.51 -29.22 -7.28
N ARG A 9 25.19 -28.28 -8.18
CA ARG A 9 25.61 -26.88 -8.05
C ARG A 9 24.93 -26.27 -6.82
N LEU A 10 25.71 -25.72 -5.88
CA LEU A 10 25.21 -24.84 -4.82
C LEU A 10 25.84 -23.45 -4.99
N PHE A 11 24.98 -22.48 -5.29
CA PHE A 11 25.30 -21.06 -5.49
C PHE A 11 25.83 -20.42 -4.18
N PRO A 12 26.77 -19.45 -4.23
CA PRO A 12 27.32 -18.82 -3.03
C PRO A 12 26.41 -17.71 -2.51
N GLY A 13 25.72 -17.95 -1.41
CA GLY A 13 24.93 -16.94 -0.69
C GLY A 13 25.64 -16.45 0.57
N THR A 14 26.43 -15.38 0.44
CA THR A 14 26.77 -14.38 1.49
C THR A 14 26.99 -14.89 2.92
N GLY A 15 28.22 -15.31 3.21
CA GLY A 15 28.68 -15.53 4.58
C GLY A 15 28.88 -14.22 5.34
N SER A 16 28.09 -14.01 6.39
CA SER A 16 28.40 -13.05 7.46
C SER A 16 29.62 -13.56 8.23
N LYS A 17 30.77 -12.90 8.08
CA LYS A 17 31.95 -13.16 8.91
C LYS A 17 31.73 -12.50 10.27
N ILE A 18 31.45 -13.31 11.29
CA ILE A 18 31.51 -12.87 12.69
C ILE A 18 32.98 -12.88 13.14
N ASP A 19 33.47 -11.70 13.51
CA ASP A 19 34.85 -11.48 13.95
C ASP A 19 35.03 -12.06 15.37
N THR A 20 35.87 -13.07 15.52
CA THR A 20 36.06 -13.88 16.74
C THR A 20 36.72 -13.14 17.91
N ARG A 21 37.05 -11.85 17.77
CA ARG A 21 37.72 -11.03 18.80
C ARG A 21 36.82 -10.57 19.96
N ILE A 22 35.49 -10.70 19.84
CA ILE A 22 34.54 -10.07 20.80
C ILE A 22 34.29 -10.93 22.06
N GLN A 23 34.80 -12.17 22.14
CA GLN A 23 34.50 -13.07 23.26
C GLN A 23 35.30 -12.81 24.55
N ALA A 24 36.33 -11.95 24.53
CA ALA A 24 37.22 -11.80 25.68
C ALA A 24 36.74 -10.84 26.79
N LYS A 25 35.72 -10.01 26.55
CA LYS A 25 35.21 -9.04 27.56
C LYS A 25 33.69 -8.95 27.47
N GLY A 26 33.03 -9.85 28.17
CA GLY A 26 31.58 -10.09 28.12
C GLY A 26 30.71 -8.96 28.67
N GLN A 27 30.64 -7.82 27.98
CA GLN A 27 29.49 -6.92 28.06
C GLN A 27 29.19 -6.32 26.68
N LEU A 28 28.34 -7.02 25.90
CA LEU A 28 27.70 -6.47 24.71
C LEU A 28 26.63 -5.46 25.14
N ARG A 29 27.02 -4.23 25.46
CA ARG A 29 26.06 -3.13 25.58
C ARG A 29 25.54 -2.81 24.18
N LYS A 30 24.27 -3.12 23.91
CA LYS A 30 23.60 -2.75 22.66
C LYS A 30 23.63 -1.22 22.54
N ALA A 31 24.52 -0.70 21.68
CA ALA A 31 24.50 0.72 21.33
C ALA A 31 23.13 1.05 20.73
N GLN A 32 22.47 2.11 21.23
CA GLN A 32 21.21 2.54 20.64
C GLN A 32 21.47 2.95 19.19
N TYR A 33 20.85 2.23 18.26
CA TYR A 33 21.07 2.42 16.84
C TYR A 33 20.41 3.72 16.37
N ARG A 34 21.21 4.77 16.16
CA ARG A 34 20.74 6.07 15.66
C ARG A 34 21.06 6.20 14.17
N ARG A 35 20.08 5.98 13.30
CA ARG A 35 20.23 6.31 11.86
C ARG A 35 20.12 7.82 11.67
N HIS A 36 21.07 8.39 10.95
CA HIS A 36 20.92 9.73 10.39
C HIS A 36 19.79 9.70 9.36
N ARG A 37 18.80 10.58 9.52
CA ARG A 37 17.68 10.76 8.59
C ARG A 37 17.68 12.21 8.13
N PHE A 38 17.32 12.44 6.88
CA PHE A 38 17.10 13.79 6.38
C PHE A 38 15.93 14.43 7.12
N PRO A 39 16.02 15.74 7.45
CA PRO A 39 14.91 16.47 8.05
C PRO A 39 13.71 16.47 7.10
N ARG A 40 12.51 16.31 7.66
CA ARG A 40 11.27 16.29 6.89
C ARG A 40 10.66 17.68 6.85
N SER A 41 10.54 18.28 5.67
CA SER A 41 9.97 19.63 5.52
C SER A 41 8.45 19.68 5.70
N TYR A 42 7.74 18.63 5.28
CA TYR A 42 6.28 18.55 5.38
C TYR A 42 5.86 17.56 6.45
N THR A 43 5.06 18.05 7.37
CA THR A 43 4.55 17.33 8.53
C THR A 43 3.31 16.51 8.17
N VAL A 44 2.78 15.75 9.14
CA VAL A 44 1.56 14.95 8.94
C VAL A 44 0.33 15.86 8.78
N THR A 45 0.30 17.00 9.47
CA THR A 45 -0.78 17.99 9.35
C THR A 45 -0.83 18.59 7.95
N ASP A 46 0.33 18.89 7.37
CA ASP A 46 0.43 19.38 5.98
C ASP A 46 -0.17 18.36 4.99
N ILE A 47 0.16 17.07 5.15
CA ILE A 47 -0.36 16.01 4.29
C ILE A 47 -1.89 15.85 4.45
N ALA A 48 -2.40 16.01 5.67
CA ALA A 48 -3.83 15.98 5.94
C ALA A 48 -4.58 17.17 5.33
N LEU A 49 -4.01 18.37 5.40
CA LEU A 49 -4.56 19.56 4.75
C LEU A 49 -4.63 19.35 3.23
N LEU A 50 -3.55 18.87 2.60
CA LEU A 50 -3.54 18.54 1.18
C LEU A 50 -4.65 17.57 0.81
N ALA A 51 -4.80 16.48 1.57
CA ALA A 51 -5.80 15.46 1.29
C ALA A 51 -7.23 16.02 1.39
N ARG A 52 -7.52 16.86 2.38
CA ARG A 52 -8.81 17.54 2.54
C ARG A 52 -9.08 18.52 1.40
N THR A 53 -8.10 19.34 1.04
CA THR A 53 -8.22 20.27 -0.09
C THR A 53 -8.47 19.50 -1.39
N ASP A 54 -7.74 18.42 -1.63
CA ASP A 54 -7.95 17.58 -2.83
C ASP A 54 -9.34 16.93 -2.85
N GLU A 55 -9.85 16.49 -1.69
CA GLU A 55 -11.18 15.91 -1.56
C GLU A 55 -12.30 16.93 -1.83
N LEU A 56 -12.12 18.19 -1.39
CA LEU A 56 -13.07 19.28 -1.65
C LEU A 56 -13.12 19.70 -3.12
N HIS A 57 -11.99 19.58 -3.84
CA HIS A 57 -11.83 20.06 -5.21
C HIS A 57 -11.79 18.93 -6.26
N ASP A 58 -12.15 17.71 -5.89
CA ASP A 58 -12.19 16.53 -6.77
C ASP A 58 -10.85 16.26 -7.52
N TYR A 59 -9.73 16.37 -6.79
CA TYR A 59 -8.37 16.02 -7.25
C TYR A 59 -7.87 16.80 -8.47
N LEU A 60 -7.82 18.12 -8.37
CA LEU A 60 -7.24 19.00 -9.39
C LEU A 60 -5.76 18.70 -9.71
N SER A 61 -5.31 19.28 -10.82
CA SER A 61 -3.89 19.26 -11.20
C SER A 61 -3.00 19.84 -10.10
N GLY A 62 -1.76 19.37 -10.00
CA GLY A 62 -0.79 19.84 -9.00
C GLY A 62 -0.61 21.37 -8.99
N PRO A 63 -0.46 22.05 -10.15
CA PRO A 63 -0.36 23.51 -10.20
C PRO A 63 -1.62 24.23 -9.71
N ALA A 64 -2.81 23.74 -10.07
CA ALA A 64 -4.07 24.33 -9.63
C ALA A 64 -4.25 24.19 -8.10
N THR A 65 -3.95 23.01 -7.57
CA THR A 65 -4.00 22.73 -6.12
C THR A 65 -3.04 23.64 -5.36
N LYS A 66 -1.80 23.80 -5.87
CA LYS A 66 -0.83 24.74 -5.29
C LYS A 66 -1.39 26.16 -5.27
N LYS A 67 -2.02 26.61 -6.36
CA LYS A 67 -2.55 27.98 -6.42
C LYS A 67 -3.71 28.21 -5.45
N ILE A 68 -4.53 27.19 -5.23
CA ILE A 68 -5.57 27.21 -4.19
C ILE A 68 -4.92 27.39 -2.82
N MET A 69 -3.92 26.58 -2.47
CA MET A 69 -3.23 26.68 -1.17
C MET A 69 -2.52 28.02 -0.95
N GLU A 70 -1.96 28.62 -2.00
CA GLU A 70 -1.43 29.99 -1.96
C GLU A 70 -2.53 31.00 -1.64
N ARG A 71 -3.69 30.90 -2.30
CA ARG A 71 -4.84 31.78 -2.06
C ARG A 71 -5.45 31.62 -0.67
N GLU A 72 -5.55 30.39 -0.16
CA GLU A 72 -5.99 30.11 1.21
C GLU A 72 -5.14 30.83 2.27
N LEU A 73 -3.83 30.96 2.01
CA LEU A 73 -2.94 31.71 2.88
C LEU A 73 -3.03 33.23 2.67
N GLU A 74 -2.98 33.70 1.42
CA GLU A 74 -2.86 35.13 1.10
C GLU A 74 -4.18 35.89 1.24
N ILE A 75 -5.28 35.30 0.80
CA ILE A 75 -6.60 35.94 0.74
C ILE A 75 -7.39 35.64 2.02
N TYR A 76 -7.41 34.37 2.44
CA TYR A 76 -8.21 33.93 3.58
C TYR A 76 -7.45 33.95 4.90
N GLY A 77 -6.11 34.11 4.86
CA GLY A 77 -5.29 34.27 6.07
C GLY A 77 -5.11 32.97 6.86
N HIS A 78 -5.39 31.81 6.29
CA HIS A 78 -5.25 30.53 6.98
C HIS A 78 -3.77 30.15 7.17
N LEU A 79 -3.25 30.41 8.37
CA LEU A 79 -1.84 30.18 8.72
C LEU A 79 -1.42 28.71 8.63
N GLU A 80 -2.37 27.77 8.70
CA GLU A 80 -2.14 26.34 8.53
C GLU A 80 -1.54 26.01 7.15
N PHE A 81 -1.87 26.80 6.12
CA PHE A 81 -1.34 26.61 4.77
C PHE A 81 0.06 27.18 4.56
N ARG A 82 0.65 27.85 5.56
CA ARG A 82 1.94 28.55 5.43
C ARG A 82 3.08 27.63 4.99
N ASN A 83 3.13 26.42 5.52
CA ASN A 83 4.21 25.48 5.18
C ASN A 83 3.94 24.83 3.82
N ILE A 84 2.70 24.37 3.60
CA ILE A 84 2.36 23.60 2.41
C ILE A 84 2.18 24.44 1.14
N SER A 85 1.86 25.74 1.25
CA SER A 85 1.81 26.64 0.07
C SER A 85 3.16 26.76 -0.65
N ARG A 86 4.27 26.58 0.07
CA ARG A 86 5.65 26.65 -0.46
C ARG A 86 6.08 25.37 -1.18
N ILE A 87 5.18 24.38 -1.33
CA ILE A 87 5.49 23.11 -1.95
C ILE A 87 5.88 23.24 -3.43
N SER A 88 6.85 22.43 -3.83
CA SER A 88 7.15 22.25 -5.25
C SER A 88 6.15 21.28 -5.88
N ILE A 89 5.83 21.48 -7.16
CA ILE A 89 4.86 20.62 -7.87
C ILE A 89 5.32 19.15 -7.87
N ALA A 90 6.62 18.91 -8.03
CA ALA A 90 7.18 17.57 -7.94
C ALA A 90 6.97 16.94 -6.55
N HIS A 91 7.16 17.71 -5.47
CA HIS A 91 6.96 17.20 -4.11
C HIS A 91 5.49 16.97 -3.79
N LEU A 92 4.57 17.76 -4.34
CA LEU A 92 3.13 17.53 -4.22
C LEU A 92 2.74 16.15 -4.75
N TYR A 93 3.23 15.75 -5.93
CA TYR A 93 2.97 14.41 -6.46
C TYR A 93 3.64 13.29 -5.63
N ASN A 94 4.81 13.57 -5.04
CA ASN A 94 5.42 12.63 -4.09
C ASN A 94 4.55 12.44 -2.83
N LEU A 95 3.95 13.52 -2.31
CA LEU A 95 3.01 13.45 -1.19
C LEU A 95 1.74 12.68 -1.56
N ARG A 96 1.16 12.91 -2.74
CA ARG A 96 -0.01 12.14 -3.22
C ARG A 96 0.27 10.64 -3.36
N ARG A 97 1.51 10.26 -3.70
CA ARG A 97 1.94 8.85 -3.76
C ARG A 97 2.18 8.23 -2.37
N SER A 98 2.37 9.06 -1.34
CA SER A 98 2.72 8.58 -0.01
C SER A 98 1.60 7.74 0.62
N LEU A 99 1.99 6.79 1.48
CA LEU A 99 1.04 5.93 2.19
C LEU A 99 0.11 6.75 3.11
N LEU A 100 0.65 7.79 3.77
CA LEU A 100 -0.12 8.64 4.67
C LEU A 100 -1.26 9.34 3.93
N TYR A 101 -0.95 9.98 2.80
CA TYR A 101 -1.96 10.60 1.96
C TYR A 101 -3.01 9.58 1.51
N ARG A 102 -2.57 8.44 0.93
CA ARG A 102 -3.48 7.38 0.49
C ARG A 102 -4.37 6.86 1.62
N ASN A 103 -3.87 6.78 2.84
CA ASN A 103 -4.68 6.31 3.97
C ASN A 103 -5.75 7.31 4.40
N ILE A 104 -5.49 8.62 4.26
CA ILE A 104 -6.47 9.66 4.55
C ILE A 104 -7.54 9.70 3.44
N THR A 105 -7.12 9.62 2.19
CA THR A 105 -7.98 9.76 1.01
C THR A 105 -8.82 8.50 0.69
N LYS A 106 -8.43 7.32 1.20
CA LYS A 106 -9.15 6.07 0.94
C LYS A 106 -10.57 6.12 1.49
N ARG A 107 -11.55 6.18 0.58
CA ARG A 107 -12.96 5.92 0.90
C ARG A 107 -13.23 4.41 0.82
N TYR A 108 -13.65 3.82 1.94
CA TYR A 108 -14.12 2.44 1.97
C TYR A 108 -15.63 2.42 1.77
N THR A 109 -16.07 2.16 0.54
CA THR A 109 -17.49 1.84 0.30
C THR A 109 -17.72 0.41 0.77
N ARG A 110 -18.51 0.24 1.84
CA ARG A 110 -18.88 -1.10 2.29
C ARG A 110 -19.61 -1.81 1.16
N THR A 111 -19.09 -2.96 0.75
CA THR A 111 -19.77 -3.80 -0.24
C THR A 111 -21.13 -4.19 0.32
N LYS A 112 -22.19 -3.96 -0.46
CA LYS A 112 -23.50 -4.51 -0.13
C LYS A 112 -23.42 -6.02 -0.42
N PRO A 113 -23.64 -6.91 0.57
CA PRO A 113 -23.64 -8.34 0.29
C PRO A 113 -24.77 -8.63 -0.71
N ALA A 114 -24.41 -9.04 -1.92
CA ALA A 114 -25.37 -9.58 -2.85
C ALA A 114 -25.73 -10.98 -2.33
N VAL A 115 -26.98 -11.16 -1.89
CA VAL A 115 -27.52 -12.48 -1.54
C VAL A 115 -27.72 -13.23 -2.86
N VAL A 116 -26.63 -13.75 -3.43
CA VAL A 116 -26.72 -14.69 -4.55
C VAL A 116 -27.14 -16.02 -3.96
N LYS A 117 -28.23 -16.61 -4.44
CA LYS A 117 -28.69 -17.95 -4.04
C LYS A 117 -27.77 -19.05 -4.60
N ILE A 118 -26.48 -18.99 -4.30
CA ILE A 118 -25.51 -20.03 -4.65
C ILE A 118 -25.64 -21.12 -3.59
N GLY A 119 -26.67 -21.97 -3.74
CA GLY A 119 -26.95 -23.00 -2.75
C GLY A 119 -28.34 -23.62 -2.78
N GLU A 120 -29.19 -23.33 -3.77
CA GLU A 120 -30.44 -24.09 -3.93
C GLU A 120 -30.10 -25.55 -4.27
N ARG A 121 -30.11 -26.40 -3.24
CA ARG A 121 -29.96 -27.85 -3.35
C ARG A 121 -31.30 -28.44 -3.79
N ALA A 122 -31.56 -28.41 -5.10
CA ALA A 122 -32.59 -29.24 -5.70
C ALA A 122 -32.01 -30.64 -5.96
N ARG A 123 -32.74 -31.69 -5.58
CA ARG A 123 -32.40 -33.07 -5.96
C ARG A 123 -32.38 -33.13 -7.50
N PRO A 124 -31.32 -33.65 -8.15
CA PRO A 124 -31.35 -33.88 -9.59
C PRO A 124 -32.49 -34.85 -9.89
N ASP A 125 -33.36 -34.53 -10.86
CA ASP A 125 -34.43 -35.41 -11.33
C ASP A 125 -33.84 -36.40 -12.34
N PRO A 126 -33.50 -37.64 -11.93
CA PRO A 126 -32.93 -38.61 -12.82
C PRO A 126 -34.10 -39.41 -13.38
N GLY A 127 -34.49 -39.15 -14.62
CA GLY A 127 -35.57 -39.88 -15.33
C GLY A 127 -35.27 -41.37 -15.58
N GLY A 128 -34.75 -42.10 -14.59
CA GLY A 128 -34.52 -43.54 -14.59
C GLY A 128 -33.06 -44.00 -14.78
N SER A 129 -32.11 -43.11 -15.09
CA SER A 129 -30.74 -43.52 -15.47
C SER A 129 -29.69 -43.10 -14.43
N ALA A 130 -28.83 -44.03 -14.01
CA ALA A 130 -27.74 -43.78 -13.07
C ALA A 130 -26.60 -43.00 -13.74
N GLY A 131 -26.10 -41.93 -13.08
CA GLY A 131 -24.87 -41.23 -13.51
C GLY A 131 -24.91 -39.69 -13.60
N TYR A 132 -25.96 -39.00 -13.14
CA TYR A 132 -26.03 -37.54 -13.30
C TYR A 132 -25.26 -36.75 -12.22
N ILE A 133 -24.15 -36.13 -12.62
CA ILE A 133 -23.54 -34.98 -11.93
C ILE A 133 -24.08 -33.71 -12.59
N ARG A 134 -24.69 -32.80 -11.81
CA ARG A 134 -25.13 -31.49 -12.34
C ARG A 134 -23.91 -30.59 -12.55
N VAL A 135 -23.50 -30.36 -13.80
CA VAL A 135 -22.61 -29.26 -14.19
C VAL A 135 -23.47 -28.24 -14.94
N THR A 136 -24.08 -27.29 -14.22
CA THR A 136 -24.79 -26.17 -14.86
C THR A 136 -23.95 -24.90 -14.78
N LEU A 137 -23.33 -24.51 -15.90
CA LEU A 137 -22.91 -23.13 -16.12
C LEU A 137 -24.18 -22.32 -16.37
N PHE A 138 -24.41 -21.24 -15.62
CA PHE A 138 -25.57 -20.37 -15.81
C PHE A 138 -25.45 -19.64 -17.15
N THR A 139 -26.34 -19.94 -18.10
CA THR A 139 -26.66 -19.03 -19.21
C THR A 139 -27.47 -17.88 -18.62
N ARG A 140 -27.03 -16.63 -18.83
CA ARG A 140 -27.87 -15.45 -18.56
C ARG A 140 -28.83 -15.30 -19.73
N GLU A 141 -30.12 -15.47 -19.50
CA GLU A 141 -31.13 -14.91 -20.41
C GLU A 141 -31.35 -13.43 -20.05
N THR A 142 -31.57 -12.64 -21.09
CA THR A 142 -31.64 -11.17 -21.13
C THR A 142 -32.67 -10.55 -20.22
#